data_AF-A0A0F9QUF6-F1
#
_entry.id   AF-A0A0F9QUF6-F1
#
_cell.length_a   1.000
_cell.length_b   1.000
_cell.length_c   1.000
_cell.angle_alpha   90.00
_cell.angle_beta   90.00
_cell.angle_gamma   90.00
#
_symmetry.space_group_name_H-M   'P 1'
#
loop_
_entity.id
_entity.type
_entity.pdbx_description
1 polymer ?
#
loop_
_entity_poly.entity_id
_entity_poly.type
_entity_poly.pdbx_seq_one_letter_code
_entity_poly.pdbx_strand_id
1 'polypeptide(L)' 'MERWLITILANAKKMASPAILENIRQSVQQMVDHAKTTENPWDDIFAWIMQMIVGKPGESTEPGE' A
#
# COMPACT_ATOMS: atom_id res chain seq x y z
N MET A 1 -11.87 12.37 -7.78
CA MET A 1 -10.75 12.44 -6.82
C MET A 1 -9.93 11.15 -6.76
N GLU A 2 -10.55 9.97 -6.93
CA GLU A 2 -9.90 8.67 -6.68
C GLU A 2 -8.83 8.25 -7.72
N ARG A 3 -9.07 8.44 -9.03
CA ARG A 3 -8.12 7.99 -10.07
C ARG A 3 -6.76 8.69 -10.05
N TRP A 4 -6.74 9.97 -9.71
CA TRP A 4 -5.53 10.79 -9.74
C TRP A 4 -4.56 10.39 -8.61
N LEU A 5 -5.09 10.15 -7.40
CA LEU A 5 -4.32 9.68 -6.25
C LEU A 5 -3.70 8.30 -6.52
N ILE A 6 -4.49 7.37 -7.06
CA ILE A 6 -4.00 6.03 -7.44
C ILE A 6 -2.89 6.14 -8.49
N THR A 7 -3.04 7.04 -9.47
CA THR A 7 -2.04 7.24 -10.54
C THR A 7 -0.73 7.81 -9.98
N ILE A 8 -0.80 8.76 -9.05
CA ILE A 8 0.39 9.31 -8.38
C ILE A 8 1.10 8.24 -7.58
N LEU A 9 0.36 7.45 -6.78
CA LEU A 9 0.96 6.41 -5.97
C LEU A 9 1.54 5.27 -6.83
N ALA A 10 0.91 4.93 -7.96
CA ALA A 10 1.45 3.98 -8.92
C ALA A 10 2.74 4.48 -9.59
N ASN A 11 2.82 5.78 -9.91
CA ASN A 11 4.05 6.39 -10.43
C ASN A 11 5.15 6.48 -9.36
N ALA A 12 4.80 6.83 -8.12
CA ALA A 12 5.72 6.81 -6.99
C ALA A 12 6.28 5.40 -6.75
N LYS A 13 5.43 4.36 -6.83
CA LYS A 13 5.83 2.95 -6.81
C LYS A 13 6.83 2.61 -7.92
N LYS A 14 6.60 3.08 -9.15
CA LYS A 14 7.53 2.86 -10.28
C LYS A 14 8.88 3.55 -10.12
N MET A 15 8.94 4.64 -9.36
CA MET A 15 10.18 5.40 -9.10
C MET A 15 10.89 4.98 -7.81
N ALA A 16 10.20 4.28 -6.89
CA ALA A 16 10.76 3.82 -5.63
C ALA A 16 11.71 2.64 -5.85
N SER A 17 12.84 2.63 -5.14
CA SER A 17 13.71 1.46 -5.12
C SER A 17 13.02 0.29 -4.41
N PRO A 18 13.36 -0.98 -4.72
CA PRO A 18 12.77 -2.15 -4.07
C PRO A 18 12.85 -2.10 -2.54
N ALA A 19 13.94 -1.54 -1.99
CA ALA A 19 14.11 -1.37 -0.55
C ALA A 19 13.12 -0.36 0.06
N ILE A 20 12.85 0.75 -0.63
CA ILE A 20 11.85 1.73 -0.21
C ILE A 20 10.45 1.12 -0.30
N LEU A 21 10.18 0.40 -1.38
CA LEU A 21 8.91 -0.31 -1.60
C LEU A 21 8.62 -1.32 -0.49
N GLU A 22 9.62 -2.09 -0.08
CA GLU A 22 9.47 -3.06 1.01
C GLU A 22 9.21 -2.37 2.36
N ASN A 23 9.92 -1.27 2.65
CA ASN A 23 9.63 -0.47 3.84
C ASN A 23 8.19 0.06 3.84
N ILE A 24 7.71 0.57 2.70
CA ILE A 24 6.32 1.06 2.58
C ILE A 24 5.33 -0.10 2.80
N ARG A 25 5.57 -1.29 2.26
CA ARG A 25 4.71 -2.46 2.49
C ARG A 25 4.64 -2.84 3.95
N GLN A 26 5.77 -2.83 4.65
CA GLN A 26 5.82 -3.11 6.09
C GLN A 26 5.05 -2.04 6.88
N SER A 27 5.19 -0.76 6.54
CA SER A 27 4.41 0.32 7.17
C SER A 27 2.91 0.20 6.89
N VAL A 28 2.51 -0.13 5.67
CA VAL A 28 1.10 -0.36 5.31
C VAL A 28 0.55 -1.59 6.05
N GLN A 29 1.34 -2.65 6.19
CA GLN A 29 0.94 -3.83 6.97
C GLN A 29 0.72 -3.49 8.45
N GLN A 30 1.60 -2.70 9.05
CA GLN A 30 1.40 -2.19 10.41
C GLN A 30 0.12 -1.35 10.52
N MET A 31 -0.20 -0.55 9.50
CA MET A 31 -1.44 0.22 9.46
C MET A 31 -2.68 -0.67 9.34
N VAL A 32 -2.63 -1.74 8.53
CA VAL A 32 -3.71 -2.76 8.47
C VAL A 32 -3.91 -3.42 9.82
N ASP A 33 -2.82 -3.77 10.52
CA ASP A 33 -2.91 -4.41 11.82
C ASP A 33 -3.39 -3.44 12.90
N HIS A 34 -3.04 -2.15 12.79
CA HIS A 34 -3.58 -1.10 13.65
C HIS A 34 -5.07 -0.84 13.38
N ALA A 35 -5.51 -0.84 12.12
CA ALA A 35 -6.92 -0.66 11.75
C ALA A 35 -7.83 -1.71 12.38
N LYS A 36 -7.36 -2.96 12.53
CA LYS A 36 -8.08 -4.03 13.23
C LYS A 36 -8.29 -3.76 14.73
N THR A 37 -7.52 -2.84 15.30
CA THR A 37 -7.60 -2.48 16.72
C THR A 37 -8.43 -1.22 16.97
N THR A 38 -8.78 -0.48 15.91
CA THR A 38 -9.65 0.70 15.99
C THR A 38 -11.09 0.33 15.58
N GLU A 39 -12.09 0.87 16.27
CA GLU A 39 -13.51 0.69 15.90
C GLU A 39 -13.95 1.57 14.70
N ASN A 40 -13.00 2.22 14.01
CA ASN A 40 -13.30 3.13 12.91
C ASN A 40 -13.35 2.38 11.56
N PRO A 41 -14.53 2.27 10.91
CA PRO A 41 -14.66 1.55 9.65
C PRO A 41 -13.90 2.19 8.48
N TRP A 42 -13.52 3.47 8.59
CA TRP A 42 -12.71 4.15 7.57
C TRP A 42 -11.25 3.71 7.58
N ASP A 43 -10.73 3.27 8.73
CA ASP A 43 -9.35 2.79 8.84
C ASP A 43 -9.17 1.50 8.04
N ASP A 44 -10.14 0.59 8.12
CA ASP A 44 -10.16 -0.65 7.33
C ASP A 44 -10.19 -0.38 5.82
N ILE A 45 -11.04 0.56 5.38
CA ILE A 45 -11.14 0.95 3.97
C ILE A 45 -9.82 1.56 3.49
N PHE A 46 -9.24 2.47 4.28
CA PHE A 46 -7.98 3.13 3.93
C PHE A 46 -6.82 2.14 3.88
N ALA A 47 -6.74 1.23 4.86
CA ALA A 47 -5.75 0.17 4.92
C ALA A 47 -5.86 -0.78 3.71
N TRP A 48 -7.08 -1.15 3.32
CA TRP A 48 -7.33 -1.97 2.14
C TRP A 48 -6.87 -1.29 0.83
N ILE A 49 -7.20 0.00 0.64
CA ILE A 49 -6.77 0.77 -0.55
C ILE A 49 -5.24 0.85 -0.61
N MET A 50 -4.59 1.14 0.51
CA MET A 50 -3.14 1.26 0.56
C MET A 50 -2.44 -0.09 0.30
N GLN A 51 -2.98 -1.19 0.82
CA GLN A 51 -2.46 -2.53 0.56
C GLN A 51 -2.66 -2.94 -0.91
N MET A 52 -3.76 -2.52 -1.56
CA MET A 52 -4.00 -2.76 -2.98
C MET A 52 -2.97 -2.07 -3.88
N ILE A 53 -2.50 -0.89 -3.50
CA ILE A 53 -1.56 -0.09 -4.28
C ILE A 53 -0.12 -0.61 -4.14
N VAL A 54 0.31 -0.83 -2.90
CA VAL A 54 1.70 -1.18 -2.57
C VAL A 54 1.96 -2.69 -2.65
N GLY A 55 0.92 -3.51 -2.48
CA GLY A 55 1.01 -4.96 -2.39
C GLY A 55 1.33 -5.44 -0.97
N LYS A 56 1.44 -6.75 -0.80
CA LYS A 56 1.83 -7.37 0.47
C LYS A 56 3.35 -7.35 0.67
N PRO A 57 3.84 -7.32 1.93
CA PRO A 57 5.25 -7.52 2.22
C PRO A 57 5.78 -8.80 1.55
N GLY A 58 6.95 -8.72 0.92
CA GLY A 58 7.56 -9.85 0.20
C GLY A 58 6.95 -10.20 -1.16
N GLU A 59 5.96 -9.44 -1.66
CA GLU A 59 5.42 -9.65 -3.00
C GLU A 59 6.42 -9.12 -4.06
N SER A 60 6.82 -9.95 -5.04
CA SER A 60 7.76 -9.53 -6.09
C SER A 60 7.25 -8.27 -6.80
N THR A 61 8.13 -7.27 -6.96
CA THR A 61 7.82 -6.01 -7.65
C THR A 61 7.73 -6.15 -9.16
N GLU A 62 7.98 -7.35 -9.69
CA GLU A 62 7.87 -7.63 -11.12
C GLU A 62 6.40 -7.70 -11.50
N PRO A 63 5.92 -6.83 -12.41
CA PRO A 63 4.70 -7.14 -13.12
C PRO A 63 5.01 -8.42 -13.90
N GLY A 64 4.29 -9.51 -13.64
CA GLY A 64 4.34 -10.68 -14.49
C GLY A 64 4.17 -10.26 -15.95
N GLU A 65 5.07 -10.76 -16.79
CA GLU A 65 5.08 -10.58 -18.26
C GLU A 65 3.71 -10.82 -18.91
#